data_AF-A0A9E1PTZ7-F1
#
_entry.id   AF-A0A9E1PTZ7-F1
#
_cell.length_a   1.000
_cell.length_b   1.000
_cell.length_c   1.000
_cell.angle_alpha   90.00
_cell.angle_beta   90.00
_cell.angle_gamma   90.00
#
_symmetry.space_group_name_H-M   'P 1'
#
loop_
_entity.id
_entity.type
_entity.pdbx_description
1 polymer ?
#
loop_
_entity_poly.entity_id
_entity_poly.type
_entity_poly.pdbx_seq_one_letter_code
_entity_poly.pdbx_strand_id
1 'polypeptide(L)'
;MASSQEHSLFSPPENQLADLGLNPAQEDAVIHPVGPLLVVAGAGSGKTRVLTRRIAHLITEGQVSPFEILAITFTNKAAAEMKHRVGELVGPVAQKMWVSTFHSACVRILRRDAERLGFPSQFSIYDQNDAVRLTGYVIKDLNLDIKRFPPRSIQASISAAKNEGKSAAQYEEEAVGPFQKRIATVFHEYQNRLFKAGA
;
A
#
# COMPACT_ATOMS: atom_id res chain seq x y z
N MET A 1 11.21 1.99 -38.46
CA MET A 1 12.65 2.01 -38.14
C MET A 1 12.91 2.93 -36.94
N ALA A 2 12.51 2.52 -35.74
CA ALA A 2 12.77 3.27 -34.50
C ALA A 2 12.68 2.35 -33.26
N SER A 3 13.23 1.13 -33.30
CA SER A 3 13.08 0.16 -32.21
C SER A 3 14.39 -0.43 -31.68
N SER A 4 15.51 0.30 -31.77
CA SER A 4 16.83 -0.30 -31.51
C SER A 4 17.73 0.50 -30.57
N GLN A 5 17.23 1.47 -29.79
CA GLN A 5 18.11 2.31 -28.95
C GLN A 5 17.79 2.35 -27.44
N GLU A 6 16.75 1.70 -26.92
CA GLU A 6 16.49 1.72 -25.46
C GLU A 6 17.10 0.55 -24.66
N HIS A 7 17.70 -0.44 -25.32
CA HIS A 7 18.13 -1.68 -24.65
C HIS A 7 19.54 -1.65 -24.02
N SER A 8 20.27 -0.53 -24.09
CA SER A 8 21.72 -0.49 -23.78
C SER A 8 22.12 0.26 -22.49
N LEU A 9 21.19 0.65 -21.61
CA LEU A 9 21.52 1.42 -20.39
C LEU A 9 21.65 0.59 -19.11
N PHE A 10 21.49 -0.73 -19.20
CA PHE A 10 21.56 -1.62 -18.04
C PHE A 10 22.44 -2.83 -18.37
N SER A 11 23.75 -2.61 -18.39
CA SER A 11 24.70 -3.70 -18.23
C SER A 11 24.93 -3.89 -16.73
N PRO A 12 24.34 -4.90 -16.08
CA PRO A 12 24.63 -5.19 -14.69
C PRO A 12 26.13 -5.55 -14.56
N PRO A 13 26.81 -5.12 -13.51
CA PRO A 13 28.20 -5.52 -13.27
C PRO A 13 28.29 -7.05 -13.19
N GLU A 14 29.32 -7.63 -13.83
CA GLU A 14 29.56 -9.07 -13.89
C GLU A 14 29.50 -9.72 -12.49
N ASN A 15 28.58 -10.68 -12.36
CA ASN A 15 28.47 -11.75 -11.36
C ASN A 15 28.85 -11.41 -9.90
N GLN A 16 28.15 -10.45 -9.29
CA GLN A 16 28.24 -10.15 -7.84
C GLN A 16 27.42 -11.09 -6.94
N LEU A 17 26.81 -12.16 -7.49
CA LEU A 17 25.94 -13.08 -6.76
C LEU A 17 26.65 -14.38 -6.31
N ALA A 18 27.94 -14.55 -6.58
CA ALA A 18 28.63 -15.83 -6.36
C ALA A 18 29.07 -16.12 -4.91
N ASP A 19 29.01 -15.16 -3.98
CA ASP A 19 29.23 -15.42 -2.55
C ASP A 19 28.29 -14.56 -1.69
N LEU A 20 27.03 -14.99 -1.62
CA LEU A 20 25.97 -14.20 -0.99
C LEU A 20 25.74 -14.51 0.47
N GLY A 21 26.51 -15.43 1.07
CA GLY A 21 26.31 -15.92 2.44
C GLY A 21 24.85 -16.32 2.73
N LEU A 22 24.15 -16.83 1.72
CA LEU A 22 22.80 -17.38 1.83
C LEU A 22 22.91 -18.87 2.16
N ASN A 23 21.98 -19.37 2.96
CA ASN A 23 21.82 -20.81 3.08
C ASN A 23 21.00 -21.36 1.90
N PRO A 24 20.99 -22.69 1.67
CA PRO A 24 20.30 -23.28 0.51
C PRO A 24 18.83 -22.87 0.38
N ALA A 25 18.07 -22.84 1.49
CA ALA A 25 16.65 -22.46 1.46
C ALA A 25 16.44 -20.98 1.09
N GLN A 26 17.37 -20.09 1.48
CA GLN A 26 17.34 -18.68 1.09
C GLN A 26 17.71 -18.51 -0.38
N GLU A 27 18.67 -19.29 -0.87
CA GLU A 27 19.08 -19.31 -2.28
C GLU A 27 17.92 -19.77 -3.16
N ASP A 28 17.27 -20.89 -2.83
CA ASP A 28 16.07 -21.41 -3.52
C ASP A 28 14.98 -20.34 -3.63
N ALA A 29 14.72 -19.58 -2.56
CA ALA A 29 13.74 -18.50 -2.57
C ALA A 29 14.18 -17.31 -3.45
N VAL A 30 15.48 -17.02 -3.54
CA VAL A 30 16.03 -15.96 -4.40
C VAL A 30 15.90 -16.35 -5.87
N ILE A 31 16.29 -17.57 -6.24
CA ILE A 31 16.31 -18.05 -7.63
C ILE A 31 14.97 -18.64 -8.11
N HIS A 32 13.96 -18.70 -7.24
CA HIS A 32 12.65 -19.24 -7.60
C HIS A 32 12.12 -18.63 -8.91
N PRO A 33 11.65 -19.45 -9.87
CA PRO A 33 11.22 -19.00 -11.18
C PRO A 33 9.96 -18.12 -11.13
N VAL A 34 9.41 -17.78 -12.29
CA VAL A 34 8.15 -17.05 -12.39
C VAL A 34 7.01 -17.88 -11.76
N GLY A 35 6.25 -17.26 -10.87
CA GLY A 35 5.08 -17.87 -10.24
C GLY A 35 4.91 -17.47 -8.77
N PRO A 36 3.80 -17.90 -8.13
CA PRO A 36 3.56 -17.64 -6.72
C PRO A 36 4.61 -18.33 -5.84
N LEU A 37 5.14 -17.60 -4.86
CA LEU A 37 6.06 -18.13 -3.85
C LEU A 37 5.66 -17.64 -2.45
N LEU A 38 5.54 -18.58 -1.50
CA LEU A 38 5.36 -18.26 -0.09
C LEU A 38 6.63 -18.62 0.69
N VAL A 39 7.27 -17.61 1.28
CA VAL A 39 8.44 -17.80 2.16
C VAL A 39 8.00 -17.70 3.61
N VAL A 40 7.94 -18.84 4.30
CA VAL A 40 7.65 -18.89 5.74
C VAL A 40 8.96 -18.79 6.52
N ALA A 41 9.07 -17.77 7.38
CA ALA A 41 10.36 -17.44 7.97
C ALA A 41 10.24 -16.82 9.37
N GLY A 42 10.94 -17.42 10.33
CA GLY A 42 10.98 -16.99 11.74
C GLY A 42 11.69 -15.64 11.96
N ALA A 43 11.63 -15.12 13.18
CA ALA A 43 12.41 -13.94 13.55
C ALA A 43 13.91 -14.19 13.32
N GLY A 44 14.64 -13.19 12.82
CA GLY A 44 16.08 -13.29 12.58
C GLY A 44 16.52 -14.16 11.38
N SER A 45 15.62 -14.85 10.69
CA SER A 45 15.98 -15.81 9.62
C SER A 45 16.41 -15.18 8.28
N GLY A 46 16.62 -13.86 8.24
CA GLY A 46 17.07 -13.16 7.04
C GLY A 46 15.99 -12.83 6.00
N LYS A 47 14.70 -12.79 6.36
CA LYS A 47 13.58 -12.44 5.44
C LYS A 47 13.88 -11.26 4.51
N THR A 48 14.30 -10.14 5.09
CA THR A 48 14.61 -8.93 4.33
C THR A 48 15.76 -9.16 3.36
N ARG A 49 16.78 -9.93 3.76
CA ARG A 49 17.93 -10.28 2.91
C ARG A 49 17.48 -11.10 1.70
N VAL A 50 16.61 -12.10 1.90
CA VAL A 50 16.04 -12.89 0.81
C VAL A 50 15.27 -12.00 -0.17
N LEU A 51 14.38 -11.14 0.33
CA LEU A 51 13.58 -10.26 -0.54
C LEU A 51 14.44 -9.29 -1.35
N THR A 52 15.43 -8.63 -0.73
CA THR A 52 16.29 -7.67 -1.44
C THR A 52 17.18 -8.36 -2.47
N ARG A 53 17.67 -9.58 -2.15
CA ARG A 53 18.47 -10.38 -3.08
C ARG A 53 17.64 -10.92 -4.24
N ARG A 54 16.39 -11.34 -3.99
CA ARG A 54 15.46 -11.74 -5.06
C ARG A 54 15.20 -10.59 -6.03
N ILE A 55 14.94 -9.39 -5.52
CA ILE A 55 14.77 -8.19 -6.37
C ILE A 55 16.02 -7.94 -7.21
N ALA A 56 17.21 -8.00 -6.60
CA ALA A 56 18.46 -7.81 -7.32
C ALA A 56 18.66 -8.87 -8.40
N HIS A 57 18.47 -10.15 -8.07
CA HIS A 57 18.59 -11.27 -9.00
C HIS A 57 17.67 -11.12 -10.22
N LEU A 58 16.39 -10.80 -10.02
CA LEU A 58 15.44 -10.58 -11.13
C LEU A 58 15.88 -9.46 -12.09
N ILE A 59 16.53 -8.42 -11.56
CA ILE A 59 17.03 -7.29 -12.35
C ILE A 59 18.34 -7.66 -13.05
N THR A 60 19.30 -8.25 -12.34
CA THR A 60 20.65 -8.52 -12.87
C THR A 60 20.67 -9.64 -13.89
N GLU A 61 19.77 -10.62 -13.78
CA GLU A 61 19.59 -11.66 -14.80
C GLU A 61 18.81 -11.17 -16.02
N GLY A 62 18.40 -9.89 -16.05
CA GLY A 62 17.64 -9.31 -17.16
C GLY A 62 16.21 -9.87 -17.30
N GLN A 63 15.69 -10.54 -16.27
CA GLN A 63 14.36 -11.17 -16.30
C GLN A 63 13.24 -10.13 -16.20
N VAL A 64 13.45 -9.04 -15.45
CA VAL A 64 12.42 -8.04 -15.15
C VAL A 64 13.03 -6.63 -15.12
N SER A 65 12.32 -5.65 -15.69
CA SER A 65 12.70 -4.24 -15.54
C SER A 65 12.52 -3.78 -14.09
N PRO A 66 13.44 -2.98 -13.51
CA PRO A 66 13.26 -2.41 -12.17
C PRO A 66 11.93 -1.67 -11.97
N PHE A 67 11.32 -1.17 -13.05
CA PHE A 67 10.05 -0.44 -13.02
C PHE A 67 8.81 -1.35 -12.99
N GLU A 68 8.98 -2.65 -13.23
CA GLU A 68 7.93 -3.67 -13.18
C GLU A 68 7.85 -4.37 -11.80
N ILE A 69 8.77 -4.05 -10.89
CA ILE A 69 8.82 -4.61 -9.54
C ILE A 69 8.11 -3.70 -8.54
N LEU A 70 7.12 -4.28 -7.85
CA LEU A 70 6.43 -3.69 -6.69
C LEU A 70 6.81 -4.44 -5.42
N ALA A 71 7.45 -3.74 -4.48
CA ALA A 71 7.78 -4.25 -3.16
C ALA A 71 7.04 -3.45 -2.08
N ILE A 72 6.16 -4.13 -1.34
CA ILE A 72 5.31 -3.51 -0.32
C ILE A 72 5.78 -3.90 1.10
N THR A 73 5.87 -2.91 1.99
CA THR A 73 6.13 -3.10 3.42
C THR A 73 5.04 -2.45 4.29
N PHE A 74 5.00 -2.78 5.58
CA PHE A 74 4.02 -2.20 6.51
C PHE A 74 4.40 -0.81 7.01
N THR A 75 5.68 -0.48 7.09
CA THR A 75 6.16 0.80 7.63
C THR A 75 7.03 1.55 6.64
N ASN A 76 7.04 2.88 6.73
CA ASN A 76 7.92 3.74 5.94
C ASN A 76 9.40 3.45 6.22
N LYS A 77 9.75 3.14 7.48
CA LYS A 77 11.11 2.75 7.87
C LYS A 77 11.55 1.48 7.14
N ALA A 78 10.70 0.45 7.11
CA ALA A 78 10.99 -0.79 6.40
C ALA A 78 11.10 -0.58 4.88
N ALA A 79 10.24 0.26 4.30
CA ALA A 79 10.33 0.60 2.87
C ALA A 79 11.65 1.31 2.54
N ALA A 80 12.03 2.31 3.35
CA ALA A 80 13.27 3.05 3.18
C ALA A 80 14.50 2.15 3.33
N GLU A 81 14.52 1.29 4.36
CA GLU A 81 15.59 0.33 4.58
C GLU A 81 15.69 -0.68 3.43
N MET A 82 14.56 -1.24 2.97
CA MET A 82 14.54 -2.15 1.83
C MET A 82 15.03 -1.47 0.55
N LYS A 83 14.59 -0.23 0.29
CA LYS A 83 15.02 0.57 -0.86
C LYS A 83 16.53 0.83 -0.83
N HIS A 84 17.06 1.20 0.34
CA HIS A 84 18.50 1.38 0.52
C HIS A 84 19.26 0.07 0.24
N ARG A 85 18.84 -1.04 0.85
CA ARG A 85 19.47 -2.35 0.64
C ARG A 85 19.42 -2.83 -0.81
N VAL A 86 18.32 -2.59 -1.53
CA VAL A 86 18.25 -2.88 -2.97
C VAL A 86 19.19 -1.95 -3.75
N GLY A 87 19.27 -0.67 -3.39
CA GLY A 87 20.18 0.30 -4.00
C GLY A 87 21.66 -0.08 -3.89
N GLU A 88 22.08 -0.69 -2.79
CA GLU A 88 23.45 -1.23 -2.64
C GLU A 88 23.74 -2.38 -3.64
N LEU A 89 22.71 -3.03 -4.19
CA LEU A 89 22.85 -4.19 -5.08
C LEU A 89 22.69 -3.86 -6.56
N VAL A 90 21.75 -2.98 -6.89
CA VAL A 90 21.41 -2.63 -8.28
C VAL A 90 21.68 -1.17 -8.63
N GLY A 91 22.26 -0.42 -7.69
CA GLY A 91 22.62 0.98 -7.87
C GLY A 91 21.44 1.96 -7.81
N PRO A 92 21.60 3.17 -8.36
CA PRO A 92 20.67 4.29 -8.14
C PRO A 92 19.27 4.08 -8.73
N VAL A 93 19.09 3.10 -9.63
CA VAL A 93 17.78 2.76 -10.19
C VAL A 93 16.76 2.40 -9.10
N ALA A 94 17.23 1.84 -7.97
CA ALA A 94 16.41 1.51 -6.80
C ALA A 94 15.60 2.68 -6.26
N GLN A 95 16.09 3.92 -6.43
CA GLN A 95 15.38 5.11 -5.96
C GLN A 95 14.05 5.33 -6.69
N LYS A 96 14.00 4.96 -7.97
CA LYS A 96 12.82 5.11 -8.83
C LYS A 96 11.86 3.91 -8.79
N MET A 97 12.28 2.79 -8.18
CA MET A 97 11.48 1.58 -8.02
C MET A 97 10.29 1.80 -7.06
N TRP A 98 9.26 0.96 -7.21
CA TRP A 98 8.09 0.93 -6.32
C TRP A 98 8.40 0.09 -5.07
N VAL A 99 9.25 0.65 -4.20
CA VAL A 99 9.47 0.13 -2.84
C VAL A 99 8.78 1.07 -1.87
N SER A 100 7.63 0.67 -1.33
CA SER A 100 6.75 1.57 -0.58
C SER A 100 5.86 0.85 0.43
N THR A 101 5.10 1.59 1.22
CA THR A 101 3.98 1.00 1.96
C THR A 101 2.76 0.80 1.06
N PHE A 102 1.76 0.04 1.54
CA PHE A 102 0.45 -0.05 0.87
C PHE A 102 -0.13 1.34 0.60
N HIS A 103 -0.18 2.19 1.63
CA HIS A 103 -0.71 3.55 1.51
C HIS A 103 0.05 4.39 0.48
N SER A 104 1.39 4.38 0.51
CA SER A 104 2.19 5.15 -0.44
C SER A 104 2.01 4.66 -1.88
N ALA A 105 1.85 3.35 -2.10
CA ALA A 105 1.54 2.80 -3.42
C ALA A 105 0.15 3.25 -3.90
N CYS A 106 -0.88 3.12 -3.05
CA CYS A 106 -2.24 3.54 -3.38
C CYS A 106 -2.32 5.05 -3.65
N VAL A 107 -1.66 5.88 -2.85
CA VAL A 107 -1.60 7.32 -3.09
C VAL A 107 -0.95 7.61 -4.43
N ARG A 108 0.18 6.96 -4.79
CA ARG A 108 0.82 7.17 -6.09
C ARG A 108 -0.11 6.82 -7.27
N ILE A 109 -0.87 5.74 -7.15
CA ILE A 109 -1.87 5.34 -8.16
C ILE A 109 -2.98 6.39 -8.24
N LEU A 110 -3.57 6.77 -7.11
CA LEU A 110 -4.67 7.75 -7.07
C LEU A 110 -4.22 9.13 -7.54
N ARG A 111 -3.01 9.60 -7.19
CA ARG A 111 -2.48 10.88 -7.69
C ARG A 111 -2.40 10.93 -9.22
N ARG A 112 -2.26 9.78 -9.88
CA ARG A 112 -2.21 9.68 -11.34
C ARG A 112 -3.60 9.63 -11.98
N ASP A 113 -4.54 8.89 -11.37
CA ASP A 113 -5.77 8.47 -12.06
C ASP A 113 -7.07 8.79 -11.30
N ALA A 114 -7.01 9.49 -10.15
CA ALA A 114 -8.17 9.81 -9.30
C ALA A 114 -9.30 10.57 -10.02
N GLU A 115 -8.97 11.38 -11.03
CA GLU A 115 -9.95 12.15 -11.80
C GLU A 115 -10.95 11.26 -12.54
N ARG A 116 -10.53 10.03 -12.89
CA ARG A 116 -11.41 9.01 -13.49
C ARG A 116 -12.52 8.54 -12.54
N LEU A 117 -12.33 8.74 -11.24
CA LEU A 117 -13.26 8.40 -10.17
C LEU A 117 -14.02 9.62 -9.65
N GLY A 118 -13.83 10.80 -10.26
CA GLY A 118 -14.42 12.06 -9.82
C GLY A 118 -13.72 12.73 -8.63
N PHE A 119 -12.52 12.25 -8.25
CA PHE A 119 -11.69 12.89 -7.22
C PHE A 119 -10.64 13.81 -7.86
N PRO A 120 -10.30 14.94 -7.21
CA PRO A 120 -9.19 15.77 -7.68
C PRO A 120 -7.86 15.01 -7.56
N SER A 121 -6.96 15.16 -8.53
CA SER A 121 -5.61 14.61 -8.48
C SER A 121 -4.81 15.10 -7.25
N GLN A 122 -5.10 16.31 -6.75
CA GLN A 122 -4.55 16.89 -5.52
C GLN A 122 -5.47 16.78 -4.29
N PHE A 123 -6.21 15.67 -4.14
CA PHE A 123 -7.00 15.37 -2.93
C PHE A 123 -6.22 15.50 -1.60
N SER A 124 -6.90 15.89 -0.54
CA SER A 124 -6.35 15.93 0.82
C SER A 124 -6.37 14.54 1.46
N ILE A 125 -5.41 14.24 2.32
CA ILE A 125 -5.42 12.97 3.08
C ILE A 125 -5.69 13.32 4.54
N TYR A 126 -6.87 12.92 5.03
CA TYR A 126 -7.24 13.16 6.42
C TYR A 126 -6.49 12.21 7.36
N ASP A 127 -5.94 12.77 8.43
CA ASP A 127 -5.42 11.96 9.52
C ASP A 127 -6.56 11.44 10.42
N GLN A 128 -6.20 10.71 11.48
CA GLN A 128 -7.20 10.16 12.40
C GLN A 128 -7.97 11.25 13.15
N ASN A 129 -7.35 12.38 13.48
CA ASN A 129 -8.02 13.48 14.16
C ASN A 129 -9.00 14.18 13.24
N ASP A 130 -8.63 14.40 11.99
CA ASP A 130 -9.49 14.98 10.96
C ASP A 130 -10.71 14.08 10.70
N ALA A 131 -10.50 12.77 10.58
CA ALA A 131 -11.58 11.80 10.41
C ALA A 131 -12.56 11.80 11.60
N VAL A 132 -12.04 11.79 12.84
CA VAL A 132 -12.87 11.85 14.06
C VAL A 132 -13.61 13.18 14.15
N ARG A 133 -12.97 14.30 13.80
CA ARG A 133 -13.58 15.63 13.80
C ARG A 133 -14.73 15.72 12.80
N LEU A 134 -14.50 15.26 11.57
CA LEU A 134 -15.54 15.18 10.54
C LEU A 134 -16.72 14.32 10.99
N THR A 135 -16.43 13.16 11.59
CA THR A 135 -17.46 12.27 12.14
C THR A 135 -18.29 12.97 13.22
N GLY A 136 -17.65 13.77 14.09
CA GLY A 136 -18.33 14.59 15.08
C GLY A 136 -19.27 15.63 14.47
N TYR A 137 -18.87 16.29 13.38
CA TYR A 137 -19.76 17.22 12.66
C TYR A 137 -20.96 16.50 12.05
N VAL A 138 -20.76 15.32 11.45
CA VAL A 138 -21.86 14.52 10.89
C VAL A 138 -22.86 14.13 11.98
N ILE A 139 -22.40 13.63 13.12
CA ILE A 139 -23.25 13.24 14.26
C ILE A 139 -24.08 14.44 14.74
N LYS A 140 -23.45 15.61 14.87
CA LYS A 140 -24.12 16.85 15.30
C LYS A 140 -25.22 17.25 14.31
N ASP A 141 -24.92 17.25 13.01
CA ASP A 141 -25.86 17.70 11.97
C ASP A 141 -27.02 16.72 11.78
N LEU A 142 -26.81 15.43 12.07
CA LEU A 142 -27.88 14.42 12.11
C LEU A 142 -28.70 14.43 13.41
N ASN A 143 -28.43 15.38 14.32
CA ASN A 143 -29.07 15.49 15.64
C ASN A 143 -28.98 14.18 16.46
N LEU A 144 -27.85 13.48 16.37
CA LEU A 144 -27.60 12.27 17.16
C LEU A 144 -26.99 12.60 18.52
N ASP A 145 -27.40 11.88 19.55
CA ASP A 145 -26.81 12.04 20.89
C ASP A 145 -25.35 11.58 20.91
N ILE A 146 -24.44 12.52 21.14
CA ILE A 146 -22.99 12.27 21.16
C ILE A 146 -22.55 11.30 22.26
N LYS A 147 -23.33 11.18 23.36
CA LYS A 147 -23.05 10.20 24.42
C LYS A 147 -23.36 8.78 23.95
N ARG A 148 -24.43 8.64 23.15
CA ARG A 148 -24.84 7.35 22.57
C ARG A 148 -24.03 6.97 21.34
N PHE A 149 -23.57 7.95 20.56
CA PHE A 149 -22.77 7.78 19.36
C PHE A 149 -21.44 8.56 19.46
N PRO A 150 -20.47 8.13 20.29
CA PRO A 150 -19.21 8.84 20.43
C PRO A 150 -18.41 8.83 19.11
N PRO A 151 -17.93 9.99 18.59
CA PRO A 151 -17.31 10.07 17.27
C PRO A 151 -16.15 9.09 17.02
N ARG A 152 -15.31 8.85 18.04
CA ARG A 152 -14.21 7.88 17.96
C ARG A 152 -14.70 6.45 17.77
N SER A 153 -15.75 6.05 18.48
CA SER A 153 -16.34 4.71 18.37
C SER A 153 -16.97 4.51 17.00
N ILE A 154 -17.69 5.52 16.48
CA ILE A 154 -18.30 5.46 15.15
C ILE A 154 -17.22 5.42 14.06
N GLN A 155 -16.17 6.23 14.17
CA GLN A 155 -15.04 6.20 13.25
C GLN A 155 -14.34 4.83 13.26
N ALA A 156 -14.21 4.18 14.42
CA ALA A 156 -13.66 2.83 14.52
C ALA A 156 -14.53 1.80 13.77
N SER A 157 -15.86 1.89 13.88
CA SER A 157 -16.77 1.03 13.11
C SER A 157 -16.65 1.27 11.59
N ILE A 158 -16.55 2.53 11.17
CA ILE A 158 -16.31 2.88 9.75
C ILE A 158 -14.96 2.31 9.27
N SER A 159 -13.91 2.45 10.08
CA SER A 159 -12.59 1.93 9.75
C SER A 159 -12.58 0.40 9.62
N ALA A 160 -13.30 -0.31 10.52
CA ALA A 160 -13.43 -1.76 10.44
C ALA A 160 -14.14 -2.18 9.15
N ALA A 161 -15.26 -1.54 8.81
CA ALA A 161 -15.98 -1.80 7.56
C ALA A 161 -15.09 -1.58 6.32
N LYS A 162 -14.31 -0.50 6.28
CA LYS A 162 -13.37 -0.24 5.17
C LYS A 162 -12.25 -1.27 5.06
N ASN A 163 -11.74 -1.77 6.19
CA ASN A 163 -10.72 -2.83 6.20
C ASN A 163 -11.26 -4.17 5.67
N GLU A 164 -12.56 -4.41 5.80
CA GLU A 164 -13.28 -5.54 5.20
C GLU A 164 -13.66 -5.29 3.73
N GLY A 165 -13.33 -4.11 3.17
CA GLY A 165 -13.69 -3.73 1.80
C GLY A 165 -15.17 -3.35 1.64
N LYS A 166 -15.89 -3.08 2.73
CA LYS A 166 -17.32 -2.74 2.70
C LYS A 166 -17.55 -1.26 2.44
N SER A 167 -18.44 -0.97 1.50
CA SER A 167 -18.98 0.37 1.26
C SER A 167 -20.04 0.75 2.32
N ALA A 168 -20.40 2.03 2.38
CA ALA A 168 -21.48 2.49 3.26
C ALA A 168 -22.83 1.82 2.95
N ALA A 169 -23.13 1.60 1.66
CA ALA A 169 -24.35 0.92 1.22
C ALA A 169 -24.37 -0.55 1.67
N GLN A 170 -23.27 -1.28 1.47
CA GLN A 170 -23.15 -2.67 1.95
C GLN A 170 -23.26 -2.75 3.48
N TYR A 171 -22.66 -1.79 4.19
CA TYR A 171 -22.79 -1.71 5.65
C TYR A 171 -24.26 -1.48 6.07
N GLU A 172 -25.02 -0.68 5.33
CA GLU A 172 -26.44 -0.46 5.57
C GLU A 172 -27.29 -1.73 5.37
N GLU A 173 -27.03 -2.47 4.29
CA GLU A 173 -27.71 -3.73 3.98
C GLU A 173 -27.51 -4.79 5.08
N GLU A 174 -26.30 -4.85 5.64
CA GLU A 174 -25.93 -5.77 6.72
C GLU A 174 -26.36 -5.28 8.12
N ALA A 175 -26.79 -4.03 8.25
CA ALA A 175 -27.02 -3.40 9.56
C ALA A 175 -28.23 -4.01 10.29
N VAL A 176 -27.97 -4.61 11.45
CA VAL A 176 -28.99 -5.19 12.33
C VAL A 176 -29.38 -4.23 13.45
N GLY A 177 -30.67 -3.95 13.53
CA GLY A 177 -31.28 -3.15 14.58
C GLY A 177 -31.05 -1.64 14.48
N PRO A 178 -31.70 -0.84 15.36
CA PRO A 178 -31.71 0.61 15.22
C PRO A 178 -30.35 1.29 15.37
N PHE A 179 -29.44 0.69 16.14
CA PHE A 179 -28.12 1.28 16.41
C PHE A 179 -27.20 1.22 15.18
N GLN A 180 -27.05 0.04 14.57
CA GLN A 180 -26.21 -0.11 13.37
C GLN A 180 -26.76 0.65 12.18
N LYS A 181 -28.10 0.71 12.02
CA LYS A 181 -28.74 1.53 10.98
C LYS A 181 -28.38 3.02 11.11
N ARG A 182 -28.24 3.54 12.33
CA ARG A 182 -27.78 4.92 12.55
C ARG A 182 -26.29 5.09 12.22
N ILE A 183 -25.45 4.09 12.49
CA ILE A 183 -24.04 4.09 12.06
C ILE A 183 -23.96 4.15 10.53
N ALA A 184 -24.78 3.36 9.83
CA ALA A 184 -24.85 3.38 8.37
C ALA A 184 -25.19 4.78 7.85
N THR A 185 -26.20 5.44 8.43
CA THR A 185 -26.54 6.84 8.08
C THR A 185 -25.36 7.79 8.27
N VAL A 186 -24.64 7.68 9.40
CA VAL A 186 -23.43 8.49 9.65
C VAL A 186 -22.34 8.18 8.63
N PHE A 187 -22.15 6.91 8.26
CA PHE A 187 -21.13 6.49 7.30
C PHE A 187 -21.41 7.05 5.90
N HIS A 188 -22.67 7.01 5.43
CA HIS A 188 -23.07 7.63 4.18
C HIS A 188 -22.75 9.12 4.14
N GLU A 189 -23.18 9.86 5.17
CA GLU A 189 -22.96 11.30 5.21
C GLU A 189 -21.48 11.66 5.37
N TYR A 190 -20.72 10.88 6.14
CA TYR A 190 -19.26 11.01 6.25
C TYR A 190 -18.57 10.85 4.88
N GLN A 191 -18.91 9.81 4.12
CA GLN A 191 -18.33 9.58 2.79
C GLN A 191 -18.71 10.68 1.79
N ASN A 192 -19.97 11.16 1.84
CA ASN A 192 -20.42 12.27 1.00
C ASN A 192 -19.64 13.56 1.28
N ARG A 193 -19.35 13.86 2.55
CA ARG A 193 -18.58 15.05 2.92
C ARG A 193 -17.11 14.93 2.53
N LEU A 194 -16.49 13.77 2.69
CA LEU A 194 -15.13 13.52 2.19
C LEU A 194 -15.04 13.77 0.68
N PHE A 195 -15.96 13.16 -0.09
CA PHE A 195 -15.99 13.32 -1.54
C PHE A 195 -16.12 14.79 -1.95
N LYS A 196 -17.07 15.53 -1.34
CA LYS A 196 -17.25 16.97 -1.61
C LYS A 196 -16.06 17.83 -1.22
N ALA A 197 -15.33 17.44 -0.18
CA ALA A 197 -14.12 18.13 0.28
C ALA A 197 -12.88 17.79 -0.58
N GLY A 198 -12.99 16.83 -1.50
CA GLY A 198 -11.82 16.30 -2.22
C GLY A 198 -10.82 15.67 -1.26
N ALA A 199 -11.30 14.91 -0.27
CA ALA A 199 -10.53 14.30 0.80
C ALA A 199 -10.78 12.79 0.95
#